data_AF-A0A6F8YT40-F1
#
_entry.id   AF-A0A6F8YT40-F1
#
_cell.length_a   1.000
_cell.length_b   1.000
_cell.length_c   1.000
_cell.angle_alpha   90.00
_cell.angle_beta   90.00
_cell.angle_gamma   90.00
#
_symmetry.space_group_name_H-M   'P 1'
#
loop_
_entity.id
_entity.type
_entity.pdbx_description
1 polymer ?
#
loop_
_entity_poly.entity_id
_entity_poly.type
_entity_poly.pdbx_seq_one_letter_code
_entity_poly.pdbx_strand_id
1 'polypeptide(L)'
;MAGPELLARRTAYFEGWAIDAVADLIAARPEVWPWLRPRLSPSTVVVGGSLRLPFRKPVTLTAPEVRVLGRCDGRHTVRDIAGDPLDPATVATLLRLRESGAVRIDLGVPLVIWPERELLARLDAIADPGVRARAREPLDALLRARDAVGAAAGDPDRLFHAMEELAETFSRLTGSPATRRSGATYAGRTLVYEDAARAIQVRVGRRVTDPLAPALGLVLDSAVWLANAVGERYEAKALELVDREAARTGRPAMPLLQLLTAVMPELARLAAGGAGSEIVDEVVVEFQNRWRRVIDLPPEAFDDTRHHRVTSGEIAERAAREFGSAPPRWSIARWHSPT
;
A
#
# COMPACT_ATOMS: atom_id res chain seq x y z
N MET A 1 -27.80 -21.84 -5.14
CA MET A 1 -28.54 -21.92 -6.43
C MET A 1 -28.07 -20.78 -7.30
N ALA A 2 -27.83 -21.01 -8.59
CA ALA A 2 -27.53 -19.93 -9.52
C ALA A 2 -28.82 -19.13 -9.78
N GLY A 3 -28.73 -17.80 -9.77
CA GLY A 3 -29.81 -16.96 -10.26
C GLY A 3 -29.92 -17.06 -11.79
N PRO A 4 -30.97 -16.47 -12.41
CA PRO A 4 -31.10 -16.42 -13.86
C PRO A 4 -30.00 -15.58 -14.55
N GLU A 5 -29.34 -14.69 -13.80
CA GLU A 5 -28.28 -13.83 -14.30
C GLU A 5 -26.90 -14.50 -14.17
N LEU A 6 -26.00 -14.21 -15.12
CA LEU A 6 -24.62 -14.70 -15.09
C LEU A 6 -23.82 -14.04 -13.96
N LEU A 7 -23.94 -12.71 -13.83
CA LEU A 7 -23.19 -11.87 -12.90
C LEU A 7 -24.15 -11.18 -11.94
N ALA A 8 -23.78 -11.12 -10.66
CA ALA A 8 -24.49 -10.29 -9.68
C ALA A 8 -24.01 -8.84 -9.74
N ARG A 9 -22.76 -8.63 -10.15
CA ARG A 9 -22.15 -7.32 -10.27
C ARG A 9 -21.03 -7.35 -11.28
N ARG A 10 -20.89 -6.26 -12.02
CA ARG A 10 -19.75 -5.96 -12.88
C ARG A 10 -19.45 -4.48 -12.70
N THR A 11 -18.19 -4.14 -12.44
CA THR A 11 -17.82 -2.75 -12.19
C THR A 11 -16.42 -2.48 -12.72
N ALA A 12 -16.29 -1.41 -13.50
CA ALA A 12 -15.01 -0.84 -13.91
C ALA A 12 -14.55 0.16 -12.84
N TYR A 13 -13.32 -0.01 -12.36
CA TYR A 13 -12.68 0.86 -11.38
C TYR A 13 -11.46 1.50 -11.99
N PHE A 14 -11.06 2.65 -11.45
CA PHE A 14 -9.75 3.21 -11.77
C PHE A 14 -8.65 2.47 -11.02
N GLU A 15 -7.52 2.30 -11.71
CA GLU A 15 -6.25 2.09 -11.04
C GLU A 15 -5.85 3.38 -10.30
N GLY A 16 -5.39 3.28 -9.06
CA GLY A 16 -5.16 4.45 -8.20
C GLY A 16 -4.21 5.50 -8.82
N TRP A 17 -3.23 5.05 -9.59
CA TRP A 17 -2.26 5.93 -10.25
C TRP A 17 -2.87 6.84 -11.31
N ALA A 18 -3.95 6.40 -11.97
CA ALA A 18 -4.64 7.21 -12.96
C ALA A 18 -5.28 8.44 -12.28
N ILE A 19 -5.85 8.23 -11.08
CA ILE A 19 -6.42 9.30 -10.28
C ILE A 19 -5.34 10.18 -9.66
N ASP A 20 -4.21 9.61 -9.23
CA ASP A 20 -3.07 10.40 -8.74
C ASP A 20 -2.56 11.38 -9.82
N ALA A 21 -2.41 10.93 -11.07
CA ALA A 21 -1.94 11.79 -12.17
C ALA A 21 -2.92 12.97 -12.44
N VAL A 22 -4.22 12.71 -12.35
CA VAL A 22 -5.26 13.74 -12.53
C VAL A 22 -5.30 14.69 -11.33
N ALA A 23 -5.13 14.16 -10.12
CA ALA A 23 -5.03 14.95 -8.90
C ALA A 23 -3.82 15.89 -8.95
N ASP A 24 -2.67 15.41 -9.41
CA ASP A 24 -1.45 16.21 -9.58
C ASP A 24 -1.63 17.32 -10.63
N LEU A 25 -2.24 16.99 -11.78
CA LEU A 25 -2.61 17.97 -12.80
C LEU A 25 -3.48 19.09 -12.24
N ILE A 26 -4.54 18.74 -11.50
CA ILE A 26 -5.48 19.72 -10.93
C ILE A 26 -4.78 20.55 -9.83
N ALA A 27 -3.98 19.91 -8.97
CA ALA A 27 -3.27 20.57 -7.89
C ALA A 27 -2.20 21.56 -8.38
N ALA A 28 -1.66 21.37 -9.58
CA ALA A 28 -0.69 22.26 -10.20
C ALA A 28 -1.30 23.59 -10.71
N ARG A 29 -2.63 23.71 -10.78
CA ARG A 29 -3.31 24.92 -11.27
C ARG A 29 -3.20 26.08 -10.27
N PRO A 30 -2.76 27.28 -10.68
CA PRO A 30 -2.60 28.41 -9.76
C PRO A 30 -3.87 28.81 -9.02
N GLU A 31 -5.04 28.70 -9.64
CA GLU A 31 -6.32 29.02 -9.04
C GLU A 31 -6.79 27.98 -8.00
N VAL A 32 -6.26 26.75 -8.07
CA VAL A 32 -6.56 25.66 -7.13
C VAL A 32 -5.63 25.70 -5.92
N TRP A 33 -4.37 26.11 -6.11
CA TRP A 33 -3.35 26.13 -5.05
C TRP A 33 -3.80 26.75 -3.71
N PRO A 34 -4.49 27.93 -3.68
CA PRO A 34 -4.97 28.52 -2.43
C PRO A 34 -5.93 27.63 -1.64
N TRP A 35 -6.61 26.69 -2.30
CA TRP A 35 -7.62 25.80 -1.71
C TRP A 35 -7.06 24.45 -1.26
N LEU A 36 -5.83 24.12 -1.63
CA LEU A 36 -5.18 22.89 -1.16
C LEU A 36 -5.01 22.95 0.36
N ARG A 37 -5.03 21.79 1.02
CA ARG A 37 -4.94 21.68 2.48
C ARG A 37 -3.61 21.08 2.90
N PRO A 38 -2.62 21.90 3.29
CA PRO A 38 -1.32 21.40 3.75
C PRO A 38 -1.48 20.44 4.92
N ARG A 39 -0.77 19.31 4.87
CA ARG A 39 -0.75 18.30 5.94
C ARG A 39 0.65 17.79 6.19
N LEU A 40 0.96 17.44 7.42
CA LEU A 40 2.22 16.75 7.72
C LEU A 40 2.33 15.45 6.93
N SER A 41 3.54 15.16 6.43
CA SER A 41 3.84 13.81 5.94
C SER A 41 3.78 12.84 7.11
N PRO A 42 3.28 11.59 6.93
CA PRO A 42 3.18 10.61 8.02
C PRO A 42 4.52 10.30 8.71
N SER A 43 5.63 10.52 8.00
CA SER A 43 6.99 10.32 8.49
C SER A 43 7.58 11.54 9.23
N THR A 44 6.83 12.64 9.34
CA THR A 44 7.31 13.88 9.95
C THR A 44 7.08 13.89 11.45
N VAL A 45 8.16 14.12 12.20
CA VAL A 45 8.12 14.25 13.66
C VAL A 45 8.75 15.58 14.06
N VAL A 46 8.10 16.31 14.98
CA VAL A 46 8.61 17.58 15.52
C VAL A 46 8.78 17.43 17.03
N VAL A 47 10.00 17.60 17.53
CA VAL A 47 10.31 17.53 18.97
C VAL A 47 11.14 18.73 19.38
N GLY A 48 10.65 19.54 20.31
CA GLY A 48 11.37 20.72 20.82
C GLY A 48 11.76 21.72 19.72
N GLY A 49 10.91 21.92 18.71
CA GLY A 49 11.19 22.78 17.55
C GLY A 49 12.16 22.17 16.52
N SER A 50 12.59 20.92 16.70
CA SER A 50 13.42 20.21 15.73
C SER A 50 12.57 19.30 14.83
N LEU A 51 12.61 19.55 13.53
CA LEU A 51 12.03 18.72 12.48
C LEU A 51 12.89 17.49 12.24
N ARG A 52 12.26 16.32 12.28
CA ARG A 52 12.88 15.02 12.05
C ARG A 52 12.16 14.31 10.91
N LEU A 53 12.94 13.87 9.93
CA LEU A 53 12.50 13.09 8.78
C LEU A 53 13.37 11.83 8.69
N PRO A 54 12.83 10.72 8.14
CA PRO A 54 13.61 9.52 7.92
C PRO A 54 14.85 9.80 7.08
N PHE A 55 15.98 9.19 7.45
CA PHE A 55 17.25 9.26 6.74
C PHE A 55 17.85 10.67 6.55
N ARG A 56 17.36 11.68 7.27
CA ARG A 56 17.86 13.06 7.20
C ARG A 56 18.33 13.54 8.58
N LYS A 57 19.34 14.41 8.58
CA LYS A 57 19.76 15.09 9.81
C LYS A 57 18.59 15.95 10.34
N PRO A 58 18.34 15.97 11.66
CA PRO A 58 17.35 16.87 12.23
C PRO A 58 17.65 18.33 11.89
N VAL A 59 16.61 19.09 11.60
CA VAL A 59 16.72 20.52 11.28
C VAL A 59 15.98 21.33 12.34
N THR A 60 16.62 22.36 12.88
CA THR A 60 15.96 23.28 13.80
C THR A 60 15.04 24.20 13.02
N LEU A 61 13.76 24.22 13.37
CA LEU A 61 12.77 25.10 12.76
C LEU A 61 12.85 26.49 13.37
N THR A 62 12.67 27.51 12.54
CA THR A 62 12.46 28.88 12.97
C THR A 62 11.07 29.05 13.59
N ALA A 63 10.86 30.07 14.42
CA ALA A 63 9.55 30.34 15.02
C ALA A 63 8.41 30.52 13.98
N PRO A 64 8.63 31.20 12.83
CA PRO A 64 7.65 31.23 11.75
C PRO A 64 7.32 29.85 11.18
N GLU A 65 8.33 28.99 10.96
CA GLU A 65 8.13 27.64 10.46
C GLU A 65 7.32 26.79 11.42
N VAL A 66 7.58 26.87 12.73
CA VAL A 66 6.79 26.14 13.75
C VAL A 66 5.33 26.58 13.72
N ARG A 67 5.04 27.87 13.58
CA ARG A 67 3.67 28.39 13.49
C ARG A 67 2.95 27.90 12.23
N VAL A 68 3.59 27.97 11.08
CA VAL A 68 3.02 27.49 9.80
C VAL A 68 2.78 25.99 9.86
N LEU A 69 3.77 25.23 10.32
CA LEU A 69 3.71 23.78 10.43
C LEU A 69 2.58 23.32 11.36
N GLY A 70 2.33 24.05 12.45
CA GLY A 70 1.23 23.79 13.38
C GLY A 70 -0.17 23.95 12.76
N ARG A 71 -0.27 24.64 11.62
CA ARG A 71 -1.53 24.78 10.84
C ARG A 71 -1.60 23.83 9.65
N CYS A 72 -0.56 23.04 9.38
CA CYS A 72 -0.55 22.01 8.35
C CYS A 72 -1.24 20.72 8.86
N ASP A 73 -2.53 20.82 9.17
CA ASP A 73 -3.35 19.77 9.78
C ASP A 73 -4.25 19.02 8.79
N GLY A 74 -4.16 19.35 7.49
CA GLY A 74 -5.05 18.83 6.46
C GLY A 74 -6.47 19.39 6.49
N ARG A 75 -6.76 20.34 7.40
CA ARG A 75 -8.04 21.02 7.50
C ARG A 75 -7.94 22.46 7.00
N HIS A 76 -6.92 23.20 7.37
CA HIS A 76 -6.74 24.56 6.87
C HIS A 76 -6.26 24.56 5.41
N THR A 77 -6.84 25.42 4.58
CA THR A 77 -6.37 25.65 3.22
C THR A 77 -5.10 26.51 3.21
N VAL A 78 -4.36 26.52 2.09
CA VAL A 78 -3.23 27.46 1.90
C VAL A 78 -3.69 28.90 2.14
N ARG A 79 -4.89 29.27 1.67
CA ARG A 79 -5.50 30.59 1.90
C ARG A 79 -5.78 30.85 3.38
N ASP A 80 -6.30 29.87 4.13
CA ASP A 80 -6.50 30.04 5.58
C ASP A 80 -5.17 30.28 6.30
N ILE A 81 -4.10 29.62 5.86
CA ILE A 81 -2.77 29.69 6.47
C ILE A 81 -2.06 31.01 6.12
N ALA A 82 -2.06 31.40 4.84
CA ALA A 82 -1.32 32.54 4.31
C ALA A 82 -2.15 33.84 4.20
N GLY A 83 -3.46 33.80 4.40
CA GLY A 83 -4.35 34.96 4.31
C GLY A 83 -4.88 35.25 2.91
N ASP A 84 -5.61 36.36 2.78
CA ASP A 84 -6.15 36.87 1.53
C ASP A 84 -5.99 38.41 1.47
N PRO A 85 -5.08 38.96 0.64
CA PRO A 85 -4.20 38.25 -0.29
C PRO A 85 -3.17 37.35 0.42
N LEU A 86 -2.62 36.36 -0.30
CA LEU A 86 -1.63 35.43 0.24
C LEU A 86 -0.35 36.16 0.68
N ASP A 87 0.04 36.02 1.94
CA ASP A 87 1.32 36.51 2.46
C ASP A 87 2.51 35.77 1.80
N PRO A 88 3.39 36.46 1.06
CA PRO A 88 4.51 35.83 0.36
C PRO A 88 5.48 35.10 1.30
N ALA A 89 5.69 35.60 2.53
CA ALA A 89 6.60 34.97 3.49
C ALA A 89 6.06 33.61 3.98
N THR A 90 4.76 33.54 4.25
CA THR A 90 4.08 32.30 4.62
C THR A 90 4.05 31.30 3.46
N VAL A 91 3.76 31.76 2.23
CA VAL A 91 3.81 30.91 1.02
C VAL A 91 5.20 30.33 0.81
N ALA A 92 6.25 31.15 0.89
CA ALA A 92 7.63 30.67 0.77
C ALA A 92 7.98 29.62 1.84
N THR A 93 7.44 29.78 3.05
CA THR A 93 7.62 28.81 4.14
C THR A 93 6.93 27.48 3.86
N LEU A 94 5.68 27.51 3.37
CA LEU A 94 4.94 26.31 2.95
C LEU A 94 5.67 25.55 1.84
N LEU A 95 6.21 26.27 0.85
CA LEU A 95 6.96 25.66 -0.26
C LEU A 95 8.27 25.02 0.23
N ARG A 96 9.03 25.67 1.12
CA ARG A 96 10.24 25.06 1.71
C ARG A 96 9.92 23.80 2.51
N LEU A 97 8.85 23.82 3.31
CA LEU A 97 8.42 22.66 4.08
C LEU A 97 7.99 21.50 3.16
N ARG A 98 7.30 21.82 2.05
CA ARG A 98 6.95 20.85 1.00
C ARG A 98 8.18 20.25 0.34
N GLU A 99 9.13 21.08 -0.07
CA GLU A 99 10.37 20.64 -0.73
C GLU A 99 11.26 19.80 0.20
N SER A 100 11.24 20.09 1.50
CA SER A 100 11.90 19.25 2.50
C SER A 100 11.22 17.88 2.69
N GLY A 101 10.01 17.67 2.16
CA GLY A 101 9.20 16.48 2.35
C GLY A 101 8.44 16.43 3.68
N ALA A 102 8.49 17.48 4.49
CA ALA A 102 7.81 17.56 5.79
C ALA A 102 6.30 17.77 5.68
N VAL A 103 5.86 18.43 4.61
CA VAL A 103 4.47 18.78 4.38
C VAL A 103 4.06 18.33 2.98
N ARG A 104 2.87 17.76 2.88
CA ARG A 104 2.19 17.50 1.62
C ARG A 104 1.18 18.61 1.35
N ILE A 105 1.30 19.23 0.17
CA ILE A 105 0.34 20.20 -0.36
C ILE A 105 -0.03 19.67 -1.74
N ASP A 106 -1.07 18.85 -1.77
CA ASP A 106 -1.49 18.07 -2.93
C ASP A 106 -2.98 17.66 -2.79
N LEU A 107 -3.50 17.00 -3.83
CA LEU A 107 -4.81 16.35 -3.84
C LEU A 107 -4.71 14.82 -3.72
N GLY A 108 -3.56 14.26 -3.34
CA GLY A 108 -3.28 12.82 -3.37
C GLY A 108 -4.17 11.99 -2.43
N VAL A 109 -4.84 10.98 -2.98
CA VAL A 109 -5.90 10.22 -2.30
C VAL A 109 -5.35 8.97 -1.58
N PRO A 110 -6.06 8.42 -0.58
CA PRO A 110 -5.68 7.15 0.02
C PRO A 110 -5.78 5.99 -0.98
N LEU A 111 -5.10 4.87 -0.69
CA LEU A 111 -5.25 3.63 -1.44
C LEU A 111 -6.61 2.99 -1.09
N VAL A 112 -7.63 3.31 -1.86
CA VAL A 112 -9.00 2.79 -1.74
C VAL A 112 -9.51 2.33 -3.09
N ILE A 113 -10.61 1.57 -3.09
CA ILE A 113 -11.23 1.03 -4.31
C ILE A 113 -11.81 2.15 -5.21
N TRP A 114 -12.27 3.24 -4.60
CA TRP A 114 -12.90 4.37 -5.29
C TRP A 114 -12.12 5.68 -5.08
N PRO A 115 -10.86 5.76 -5.54
CA PRO A 115 -9.99 6.91 -5.31
C PRO A 115 -10.57 8.20 -5.89
N GLU A 116 -11.34 8.10 -6.97
CA GLU A 116 -11.97 9.25 -7.62
C GLU A 116 -13.09 9.88 -6.78
N ARG A 117 -13.74 9.12 -5.88
CA ARG A 117 -14.73 9.67 -4.95
C ARG A 117 -14.07 10.53 -3.88
N GLU A 118 -12.91 10.09 -3.39
CA GLU A 118 -12.10 10.86 -2.45
C GLU A 118 -11.57 12.15 -3.10
N LEU A 119 -11.13 12.08 -4.36
CA LEU A 119 -10.73 13.26 -5.11
C LEU A 119 -11.91 14.22 -5.29
N LEU A 120 -13.08 13.70 -5.71
CA LEU A 120 -14.29 14.50 -5.90
C LEU A 120 -14.68 15.25 -4.61
N ALA A 121 -14.70 14.57 -3.47
CA ALA A 121 -15.01 15.18 -2.18
C ALA A 121 -14.04 16.33 -1.81
N ARG A 122 -12.76 16.20 -2.18
CA ARG A 122 -11.77 17.26 -1.96
C ARG A 122 -11.98 18.45 -2.90
N LEU A 123 -12.32 18.20 -4.16
CA LEU A 123 -12.67 19.24 -5.12
C LEU A 123 -13.93 19.99 -4.68
N ASP A 124 -14.90 19.30 -4.08
CA ASP A 124 -16.11 19.92 -3.53
C ASP A 124 -15.88 20.85 -2.35
N ALA A 125 -14.81 20.60 -1.60
CA ALA A 125 -14.42 21.44 -0.48
C ALA A 125 -13.78 22.79 -0.91
N ILE A 126 -13.57 23.01 -2.21
CA ILE A 126 -13.16 24.31 -2.77
C ILE A 126 -14.36 25.26 -2.66
N ALA A 127 -14.24 26.34 -1.89
CA ALA A 127 -15.39 27.21 -1.62
C ALA A 127 -15.79 28.04 -2.84
N ASP A 128 -14.83 28.51 -3.65
CA ASP A 128 -15.11 29.26 -4.88
C ASP A 128 -15.79 28.37 -5.93
N PRO A 129 -17.04 28.67 -6.33
CA PRO A 129 -17.78 27.83 -7.27
C PRO A 129 -17.15 27.74 -8.66
N GLY A 130 -16.51 28.82 -9.13
CA GLY A 130 -15.89 28.86 -10.45
C GLY A 130 -14.60 28.04 -10.51
N VAL A 131 -13.77 28.14 -9.47
CA VAL A 131 -12.58 27.29 -9.32
C VAL A 131 -13.00 25.83 -9.17
N ARG A 132 -13.99 25.53 -8.33
CA ARG A 132 -14.52 24.18 -8.12
C ARG A 132 -15.00 23.54 -9.42
N ALA A 133 -15.80 24.27 -10.22
CA ALA A 133 -16.31 23.76 -11.49
C ALA A 133 -15.18 23.44 -12.48
N ARG A 134 -14.21 24.35 -12.65
CA ARG A 134 -13.05 24.12 -13.55
C ARG A 134 -12.14 23.00 -13.05
N ALA A 135 -11.97 22.87 -11.73
CA ALA A 135 -11.13 21.82 -11.14
C ALA A 135 -11.76 20.42 -11.29
N ARG A 136 -13.10 20.32 -11.34
CA ARG A 136 -13.82 19.06 -11.54
C ARG A 136 -13.80 18.55 -12.98
N GLU A 137 -13.73 19.44 -13.97
CA GLU A 137 -13.84 19.10 -15.39
C GLU A 137 -12.94 17.94 -15.86
N PRO A 138 -11.63 17.87 -15.52
CA PRO A 138 -10.79 16.74 -15.94
C PRO A 138 -11.24 15.40 -15.34
N LEU A 139 -11.66 15.41 -14.08
CA LEU A 139 -12.13 14.21 -13.39
C LEU A 139 -13.46 13.74 -13.97
N ASP A 140 -14.39 14.67 -14.23
CA ASP A 140 -15.69 14.36 -14.81
C ASP A 140 -15.56 13.78 -16.23
N ALA A 141 -14.59 14.25 -17.02
CA ALA A 141 -14.29 13.67 -18.33
C ALA A 141 -13.79 12.22 -18.22
N LEU A 142 -12.87 11.94 -17.29
CA LEU A 142 -12.40 10.58 -17.03
C LEU A 142 -13.50 9.66 -16.51
N LEU A 143 -14.33 10.15 -15.57
CA LEU A 143 -15.46 9.42 -15.04
C LEU A 143 -16.40 8.97 -16.15
N ARG A 144 -16.77 9.87 -17.07
CA ARG A 144 -17.60 9.53 -18.23
C ARG A 144 -16.95 8.48 -19.13
N ALA A 145 -15.66 8.61 -19.40
CA ALA A 145 -14.94 7.63 -20.24
C ALA A 145 -14.86 6.24 -19.58
N ARG A 146 -14.61 6.16 -18.26
CA ARG A 146 -14.69 4.89 -17.52
C ARG A 146 -16.10 4.32 -17.53
N ASP A 147 -17.12 5.15 -17.34
CA ASP A 147 -18.51 4.68 -17.34
C ASP A 147 -18.91 4.15 -18.72
N ALA A 148 -18.38 4.73 -19.81
CA ALA A 148 -18.52 4.19 -21.16
C ALA A 148 -17.84 2.82 -21.32
N VAL A 149 -16.63 2.63 -20.76
CA VAL A 149 -15.98 1.30 -20.70
C VAL A 149 -16.86 0.29 -19.97
N GLY A 150 -17.43 0.67 -18.82
CA GLY A 150 -18.36 -0.17 -18.08
C GLY A 150 -19.64 -0.50 -18.87
N ALA A 151 -20.16 0.45 -19.64
CA ALA A 151 -21.37 0.28 -20.46
C ALA A 151 -21.14 -0.52 -21.76
N ALA A 152 -19.88 -0.67 -22.20
CA ALA A 152 -19.51 -1.52 -23.34
C ALA A 152 -19.42 -3.02 -22.98
N ALA A 153 -19.74 -3.37 -21.74
CA ALA A 153 -19.78 -4.73 -21.21
C ALA A 153 -20.49 -5.74 -22.15
N GLY A 154 -19.73 -6.73 -22.64
CA GLY A 154 -20.26 -7.83 -23.46
C GLY A 154 -20.20 -7.59 -24.97
N ASP A 155 -19.70 -6.43 -25.40
CA ASP A 155 -19.45 -6.08 -26.80
C ASP A 155 -17.95 -5.80 -26.98
N PRO A 156 -17.18 -6.71 -27.60
CA PRO A 156 -15.73 -6.55 -27.74
C PRO A 156 -15.31 -5.30 -28.52
N ASP A 157 -16.01 -4.96 -29.60
CA ASP A 157 -15.66 -3.83 -30.46
C ASP A 157 -15.95 -2.52 -29.76
N ARG A 158 -17.12 -2.41 -29.09
CA ARG A 158 -17.43 -1.23 -28.27
C ARG A 158 -16.48 -1.09 -27.09
N LEU A 159 -16.06 -2.20 -26.47
CA LEU A 159 -15.12 -2.17 -25.36
C LEU A 159 -13.75 -1.68 -25.81
N PHE A 160 -13.27 -2.15 -26.96
CA PHE A 160 -12.01 -1.71 -27.54
C PHE A 160 -12.01 -0.18 -27.77
N HIS A 161 -13.04 0.34 -28.45
CA HIS A 161 -13.14 1.78 -28.70
C HIS A 161 -13.29 2.62 -27.41
N ALA A 162 -14.07 2.15 -26.43
CA ALA A 162 -14.20 2.86 -25.15
C ALA A 162 -12.88 2.91 -24.37
N MET A 163 -12.07 1.85 -24.44
CA MET A 163 -10.74 1.81 -23.82
C MET A 163 -9.75 2.75 -24.53
N GLU A 164 -9.80 2.85 -25.87
CA GLU A 164 -9.03 3.82 -26.64
C GLU A 164 -9.41 5.26 -26.27
N GLU A 165 -10.70 5.59 -26.25
CA GLU A 165 -11.19 6.92 -25.89
C GLU A 165 -10.80 7.32 -24.46
N LEU A 166 -10.85 6.37 -23.52
CA LEU A 166 -10.37 6.58 -22.15
C LEU A 166 -8.86 6.88 -22.14
N ALA A 167 -8.06 6.11 -22.87
CA ALA A 167 -6.62 6.30 -22.96
C ALA A 167 -6.25 7.65 -23.60
N GLU A 168 -6.92 8.03 -24.68
CA GLU A 168 -6.76 9.33 -25.34
C GLU A 168 -7.16 10.49 -24.42
N THR A 169 -8.31 10.36 -23.75
CA THR A 169 -8.79 11.38 -22.80
C THR A 169 -7.81 11.58 -21.66
N PHE A 170 -7.30 10.50 -21.07
CA PHE A 170 -6.27 10.58 -20.03
C PHE A 170 -4.99 11.24 -20.54
N SER A 171 -4.49 10.81 -21.70
CA SER A 171 -3.23 11.31 -22.26
C SER A 171 -3.34 12.79 -22.63
N ARG A 172 -4.48 13.21 -23.20
CA ARG A 172 -4.79 14.61 -23.50
C ARG A 172 -4.86 15.48 -22.26
N LEU A 173 -5.44 14.98 -21.16
CA LEU A 173 -5.57 15.74 -19.92
C LEU A 173 -4.25 15.85 -19.16
N THR A 174 -3.53 14.73 -19.00
CA THR A 174 -2.38 14.63 -18.09
C THR A 174 -1.02 14.81 -18.79
N GLY A 175 -0.98 14.72 -20.12
CA GLY A 175 0.26 14.66 -20.89
C GLY A 175 1.08 13.38 -20.65
N SER A 176 0.53 12.40 -19.92
CA SER A 176 1.22 11.16 -19.54
C SER A 176 0.69 9.97 -20.34
N PRO A 177 1.50 8.92 -20.57
CA PRO A 177 1.04 7.69 -21.21
C PRO A 177 -0.08 7.02 -20.40
N ALA A 178 -1.09 6.49 -21.09
CA ALA A 178 -2.20 5.74 -20.50
C ALA A 178 -1.83 4.32 -20.03
N THR A 179 -0.55 3.92 -20.15
CA THR A 179 -0.04 2.65 -19.63
C THR A 179 1.29 2.84 -18.90
N ARG A 180 1.59 1.96 -17.95
CA ARG A 180 2.86 2.00 -17.21
C ARG A 180 3.43 0.60 -16.95
N ARG A 181 4.75 0.55 -16.70
CA ARG A 181 5.48 -0.64 -16.23
C ARG A 181 5.31 -1.85 -17.16
N SER A 182 5.60 -1.68 -18.45
CA SER A 182 5.59 -2.76 -19.44
C SER A 182 6.52 -3.90 -19.00
N GLY A 183 5.97 -5.12 -18.85
CA GLY A 183 6.74 -6.33 -18.50
C GLY A 183 6.72 -6.77 -17.03
N ALA A 184 6.13 -5.99 -16.10
CA ALA A 184 6.01 -6.38 -14.68
C ALA A 184 4.66 -7.05 -14.36
N THR A 185 4.66 -8.15 -13.59
CA THR A 185 3.46 -8.89 -13.16
C THR A 185 2.63 -8.06 -12.16
N TYR A 186 1.29 -8.07 -12.27
CA TYR A 186 0.34 -7.44 -11.32
C TYR A 186 0.46 -5.91 -11.10
N ALA A 187 0.96 -5.15 -12.08
CA ALA A 187 1.30 -3.74 -11.87
C ALA A 187 0.26 -2.68 -12.29
N GLY A 188 -1.04 -3.02 -12.42
CA GLY A 188 -2.09 -2.07 -12.81
C GLY A 188 -1.71 -1.28 -14.06
N ARG A 189 -1.60 -2.02 -15.19
CA ARG A 189 -0.92 -1.56 -16.41
C ARG A 189 -1.73 -0.56 -17.22
N THR A 190 -3.05 -0.62 -17.10
CA THR A 190 -4.04 0.21 -17.78
C THR A 190 -4.67 1.19 -16.79
N LEU A 191 -5.51 2.10 -17.26
CA LEU A 191 -6.15 3.12 -16.41
C LEU A 191 -7.26 2.56 -15.52
N VAL A 192 -7.86 1.46 -15.95
CA VAL A 192 -8.99 0.80 -15.29
C VAL A 192 -8.79 -0.70 -15.20
N TYR A 193 -9.46 -1.31 -14.24
CA TYR A 193 -9.64 -2.75 -14.11
C TYR A 193 -11.11 -3.07 -13.88
N GLU A 194 -11.51 -4.28 -14.23
CA GLU A 194 -12.87 -4.77 -14.01
C GLU A 194 -12.88 -5.80 -12.88
N ASP A 195 -13.84 -5.66 -11.97
CA ASP A 195 -14.21 -6.70 -11.02
C ASP A 195 -15.65 -7.15 -11.28
N ALA A 196 -15.81 -8.46 -11.43
CA ALA A 196 -17.07 -9.12 -11.73
C ALA A 196 -17.37 -10.20 -10.69
N ALA A 197 -18.53 -10.10 -10.05
CA ALA A 197 -19.03 -11.09 -9.11
C ALA A 197 -20.07 -11.98 -9.80
N ARG A 198 -19.90 -13.29 -9.73
CA ARG A 198 -20.86 -14.27 -10.25
C ARG A 198 -22.16 -14.25 -9.44
N ALA A 199 -23.32 -14.32 -10.09
CA ALA A 199 -24.62 -14.45 -9.41
C ALA A 199 -24.88 -15.88 -8.92
N ILE A 200 -24.00 -16.36 -8.04
CA ILE A 200 -24.11 -17.68 -7.41
C ILE A 200 -23.74 -17.60 -5.94
N GLN A 201 -24.51 -18.33 -5.12
CA GLN A 201 -24.11 -18.66 -3.76
C GLN A 201 -23.66 -20.11 -3.72
N VAL A 202 -22.41 -20.33 -3.30
CA VAL A 202 -21.81 -21.65 -3.12
C VAL A 202 -21.71 -21.92 -1.62
N ARG A 203 -22.27 -23.05 -1.19
CA ARG A 203 -22.09 -23.56 0.18
C ARG A 203 -21.16 -24.76 0.11
N VAL A 204 -19.97 -24.62 0.68
CA VAL A 204 -19.01 -25.72 0.79
C VAL A 204 -19.27 -26.45 2.10
N GLY A 205 -19.69 -27.72 2.01
CA GLY A 205 -20.00 -28.53 3.18
C GLY A 205 -18.81 -29.37 3.66
N ARG A 206 -18.99 -30.00 4.82
CA ARG A 206 -17.99 -30.87 5.47
C ARG A 206 -17.42 -31.98 4.59
N ARG A 207 -18.21 -32.54 3.68
CA ARG A 207 -17.72 -33.54 2.71
C ARG A 207 -16.56 -33.05 1.84
N VAL A 208 -16.44 -31.74 1.63
CA VAL A 208 -15.34 -31.11 0.89
C VAL A 208 -14.25 -30.58 1.83
N THR A 209 -14.64 -29.97 2.96
CA THR A 209 -13.66 -29.37 3.87
C THR A 209 -12.91 -30.39 4.72
N ASP A 210 -13.58 -31.45 5.19
CA ASP A 210 -13.01 -32.43 6.12
C ASP A 210 -11.83 -33.20 5.50
N PRO A 211 -11.84 -33.59 4.20
CA PRO A 211 -10.66 -34.20 3.57
C PRO A 211 -9.48 -33.24 3.40
N LEU A 212 -9.73 -31.94 3.26
CA LEU A 212 -8.68 -30.92 3.06
C LEU A 212 -8.10 -30.44 4.38
N ALA A 213 -8.89 -30.45 5.45
CA ALA A 213 -8.53 -29.88 6.74
C ALA A 213 -7.24 -30.48 7.34
N PRO A 214 -6.99 -31.80 7.33
CA PRO A 214 -5.75 -32.36 7.87
C PRO A 214 -4.50 -31.85 7.15
N ALA A 215 -4.51 -31.85 5.82
CA ALA A 215 -3.34 -31.41 5.03
C ALA A 215 -3.12 -29.89 5.14
N LEU A 216 -4.21 -29.10 5.04
CA LEU A 216 -4.14 -27.64 5.20
C LEU A 216 -3.70 -27.25 6.61
N GLY A 217 -4.13 -27.98 7.64
CA GLY A 217 -3.73 -27.74 9.03
C GLY A 217 -2.20 -27.75 9.18
N LEU A 218 -1.53 -28.79 8.65
CA LEU A 218 -0.06 -28.88 8.71
C LEU A 218 0.64 -27.71 8.01
N VAL A 219 0.10 -27.27 6.87
CA VAL A 219 0.65 -26.12 6.13
C VAL A 219 0.45 -24.83 6.92
N LEU A 220 -0.74 -24.61 7.49
CA LEU A 220 -1.05 -23.42 8.27
C LEU A 220 -0.23 -23.36 9.57
N ASP A 221 -0.06 -24.48 10.27
CA ASP A 221 0.80 -24.56 11.46
C ASP A 221 2.25 -24.18 11.11
N SER A 222 2.75 -24.68 9.97
CA SER A 222 4.08 -24.33 9.47
C SER A 222 4.19 -22.84 9.10
N ALA A 223 3.14 -22.24 8.55
CA ALA A 223 3.11 -20.83 8.17
C ALA A 223 3.04 -19.93 9.42
N VAL A 224 2.32 -20.33 10.46
CA VAL A 224 2.31 -19.66 11.76
C VAL A 224 3.69 -19.73 12.41
N TRP A 225 4.34 -20.90 12.38
CA TRP A 225 5.71 -21.04 12.87
C TRP A 225 6.66 -20.09 12.13
N LEU A 226 6.58 -20.05 10.79
CA LEU A 226 7.43 -19.18 9.96
C LEU A 226 7.24 -17.71 10.31
N ALA A 227 5.99 -17.25 10.41
CA ALA A 227 5.67 -15.88 10.79
C ALA A 227 6.22 -15.54 12.18
N ASN A 228 5.99 -16.42 13.17
CA ASN A 228 6.47 -16.22 14.52
C ASN A 228 8.00 -16.18 14.60
N ALA A 229 8.69 -17.09 13.91
CA ALA A 229 10.15 -17.18 13.88
C ALA A 229 10.81 -15.96 13.21
N VAL A 230 10.19 -15.41 12.17
CA VAL A 230 10.62 -14.13 11.56
C VAL A 230 10.40 -12.98 12.56
N GLY A 231 9.22 -12.94 13.19
CA GLY A 231 8.88 -11.92 14.18
C GLY A 231 9.83 -11.89 15.37
N GLU A 232 10.18 -13.06 15.91
CA GLU A 232 11.10 -13.20 17.04
C GLU A 232 12.49 -12.66 16.74
N ARG A 233 13.03 -12.96 15.55
CA ARG A 233 14.36 -12.47 15.15
C ARG A 233 14.37 -10.96 14.93
N TYR A 234 13.32 -10.42 14.31
CA TYR A 234 13.19 -8.97 14.13
C TYR A 234 12.97 -8.25 15.46
N GLU A 235 12.20 -8.82 16.39
CA GLU A 235 12.00 -8.27 17.73
C GLU A 235 13.30 -8.27 18.53
N ALA A 236 14.05 -9.38 18.53
CA ALA A 236 15.36 -9.46 19.19
C ALA A 236 16.34 -8.41 18.65
N LYS A 237 16.43 -8.27 17.31
CA LYS A 237 17.26 -7.25 16.67
C LYS A 237 16.81 -5.82 17.01
N ALA A 238 15.49 -5.59 17.08
CA ALA A 238 14.94 -4.30 17.46
C ALA A 238 15.29 -3.93 18.90
N LEU A 239 15.13 -4.86 19.85
CA LEU A 239 15.49 -4.66 21.25
C LEU A 239 16.98 -4.34 21.40
N GLU A 240 17.85 -5.10 20.73
CA GLU A 240 19.30 -4.86 20.77
C GLU A 240 19.66 -3.46 20.26
N LEU A 241 19.01 -2.98 19.19
CA LEU A 241 19.22 -1.65 18.64
C LEU A 241 18.73 -0.54 19.58
N VAL A 242 17.58 -0.74 20.23
CA VAL A 242 17.05 0.21 21.23
C VAL A 242 17.99 0.30 22.43
N ASP A 243 18.47 -0.84 22.96
CA ASP A 243 19.38 -0.89 24.10
C ASP A 243 20.71 -0.19 23.77
N ARG A 244 21.27 -0.44 22.59
CA ARG A 244 22.49 0.23 22.10
C ARG A 244 22.30 1.74 21.98
N GLU A 245 21.18 2.20 21.43
CA GLU A 245 20.88 3.63 21.29
C GLU A 245 20.64 4.30 22.65
N ALA A 246 19.97 3.59 23.58
CA ALA A 246 19.73 4.06 24.93
C ALA A 246 21.05 4.23 25.70
N ALA A 247 21.95 3.25 25.62
CA ALA A 247 23.29 3.34 26.22
C ALA A 247 24.11 4.51 25.64
N ARG A 248 24.01 4.75 24.33
CA ARG A 248 24.75 5.82 23.63
C ARG A 248 24.24 7.23 23.96
N THR A 249 22.92 7.40 24.12
CA THR A 249 22.28 8.72 24.24
C THR A 249 21.77 9.06 25.63
N GLY A 250 21.73 8.07 26.53
CA GLY A 250 21.08 8.18 27.84
C GLY A 250 19.54 8.30 27.76
N ARG A 251 18.93 8.08 26.59
CA ARG A 251 17.48 8.19 26.39
C ARG A 251 16.83 6.80 26.32
N PRO A 252 15.77 6.51 27.08
CA PRO A 252 15.18 5.18 27.14
C PRO A 252 14.29 4.82 25.92
N ALA A 253 14.31 5.62 24.86
CA ALA A 253 13.41 5.45 23.72
C ALA A 253 14.06 5.89 22.40
N MET A 254 13.75 5.14 21.35
CA MET A 254 14.15 5.40 19.97
C MET A 254 12.92 5.73 19.14
N PRO A 255 12.93 6.79 18.31
CA PRO A 255 11.84 7.06 17.37
C PRO A 255 11.55 5.86 16.47
N LEU A 256 10.28 5.45 16.36
CA LEU A 256 9.87 4.24 15.62
C LEU A 256 10.47 4.19 14.21
N LEU A 257 10.42 5.29 13.48
CA LEU A 257 10.93 5.32 12.12
C LEU A 257 12.45 5.11 12.06
N GLN A 258 13.20 5.66 13.02
CA GLN A 258 14.64 5.39 13.14
C GLN A 258 14.89 3.90 13.41
N LEU A 259 14.10 3.30 14.30
CA LEU A 259 14.17 1.87 14.62
C LEU A 259 13.88 1.00 13.39
N LEU A 260 12.75 1.24 12.71
CA LEU A 260 12.36 0.49 11.50
C LEU A 260 13.45 0.53 10.43
N THR A 261 14.08 1.70 10.23
CA THR A 261 15.16 1.84 9.24
C THR A 261 16.46 1.15 9.64
N ALA A 262 16.73 1.00 10.93
CA ALA A 262 17.91 0.30 11.43
C ALA A 262 17.71 -1.23 11.45
N VAL A 263 16.48 -1.67 11.76
CA VAL A 263 16.10 -3.09 11.82
C VAL A 263 15.94 -3.69 10.43
N MET A 264 15.34 -2.93 9.50
CA MET A 264 15.08 -3.34 8.11
C MET A 264 15.75 -2.37 7.11
N PRO A 265 17.09 -2.31 7.04
CA PRO A 265 17.80 -1.45 6.09
C PRO A 265 17.43 -1.77 4.63
N GLU A 266 17.01 -2.99 4.34
CA GLU A 266 16.47 -3.44 3.05
C GLU A 266 15.19 -2.71 2.63
N LEU A 267 14.39 -2.15 3.57
CA LEU A 267 13.24 -1.30 3.21
C LEU A 267 13.68 -0.07 2.39
N ALA A 268 14.90 0.43 2.61
CA ALA A 268 15.46 1.51 1.79
C ALA A 268 15.82 1.05 0.37
N ARG A 269 16.05 -0.27 0.16
CA ARG A 269 16.35 -0.88 -1.15
C ARG A 269 15.13 -1.44 -1.86
N LEU A 270 13.96 -1.58 -1.21
CA LEU A 270 12.71 -1.93 -1.89
C LEU A 270 12.36 -0.96 -3.03
N ALA A 271 12.78 0.31 -2.93
CA ALA A 271 12.66 1.29 -4.00
C ALA A 271 13.52 0.97 -5.25
N ALA A 272 14.51 0.09 -5.13
CA ALA A 272 15.50 -0.26 -6.15
C ALA A 272 15.41 -1.73 -6.63
N GLY A 273 14.34 -2.45 -6.27
CA GLY A 273 14.03 -3.78 -6.84
C GLY A 273 14.79 -4.98 -6.23
N GLY A 274 15.54 -4.79 -5.15
CA GLY A 274 16.17 -5.88 -4.39
C GLY A 274 15.42 -6.14 -3.08
N ALA A 275 14.60 -7.18 -3.04
CA ALA A 275 13.91 -7.64 -1.82
C ALA A 275 14.64 -8.88 -1.29
N GLY A 276 15.68 -8.67 -0.48
CA GLY A 276 16.34 -9.73 0.27
C GLY A 276 16.51 -9.28 1.71
N SER A 277 16.15 -10.14 2.66
CA SER A 277 16.36 -9.91 4.09
C SER A 277 17.08 -11.14 4.64
N GLU A 278 18.29 -10.94 5.14
CA GLU A 278 19.10 -12.01 5.73
C GLU A 278 18.34 -12.76 6.84
N ILE A 279 17.59 -12.03 7.68
CA ILE A 279 16.74 -12.64 8.71
C ILE A 279 15.70 -13.56 8.08
N VAL A 280 14.99 -13.09 7.05
CA VAL A 280 13.95 -13.88 6.38
C VAL A 280 14.59 -15.08 5.67
N ASP A 281 15.71 -14.88 4.98
CA ASP A 281 16.43 -15.92 4.25
C ASP A 281 16.89 -17.04 5.20
N GLU A 282 17.46 -16.69 6.36
CA GLU A 282 17.82 -17.65 7.41
C GLU A 282 16.62 -18.44 7.93
N VAL A 283 15.49 -17.77 8.22
CA VAL A 283 14.28 -18.47 8.69
C VAL A 283 13.71 -19.37 7.59
N VAL A 284 13.77 -18.94 6.32
CA VAL A 284 13.30 -19.75 5.19
C VAL A 284 14.17 -21.00 5.01
N VAL A 285 15.49 -20.90 5.18
CA VAL A 285 16.38 -22.08 5.19
C VAL A 285 16.02 -23.02 6.34
N GLU A 286 15.78 -22.49 7.54
CA GLU A 286 15.33 -23.29 8.68
C GLU A 286 13.98 -23.97 8.42
N PHE A 287 13.02 -23.23 7.86
CA PHE A 287 11.70 -23.71 7.47
C PHE A 287 11.79 -24.89 6.49
N GLN A 288 12.62 -24.75 5.46
CA GLN A 288 12.86 -25.81 4.48
C GLN A 288 13.48 -27.04 5.16
N ASN A 289 14.45 -26.85 6.06
CA ASN A 289 15.07 -27.95 6.80
C ASN A 289 14.10 -28.66 7.75
N ARG A 290 13.17 -27.92 8.40
CA ARG A 290 12.08 -28.51 9.19
C ARG A 290 11.18 -29.39 8.30
N TRP A 291 10.75 -28.88 7.15
CA TRP A 291 9.96 -29.67 6.19
C TRP A 291 10.70 -30.90 5.67
N ARG A 292 12.02 -30.81 5.43
CA ARG A 292 12.83 -31.99 5.06
C ARG A 292 12.72 -33.11 6.10
N ARG A 293 12.78 -32.76 7.40
CA ARG A 293 12.61 -33.72 8.51
C ARG A 293 11.18 -34.25 8.64
N VAL A 294 10.17 -33.43 8.32
CA VAL A 294 8.76 -33.85 8.35
C VAL A 294 8.44 -34.86 7.25
N ILE A 295 8.94 -34.60 6.05
CA ILE A 295 8.69 -35.40 4.85
C ILE A 295 9.48 -36.72 4.88
N ASP A 296 10.59 -36.74 5.61
CA ASP A 296 11.39 -37.94 5.89
C ASP A 296 11.85 -38.68 4.63
N LEU A 297 12.22 -37.89 3.63
CA LEU A 297 12.93 -38.37 2.46
C LEU A 297 14.43 -38.45 2.80
N PRO A 298 15.16 -39.49 2.38
CA PRO A 298 16.61 -39.54 2.59
C PRO A 298 17.32 -38.33 1.97
N PRO A 299 18.34 -37.74 2.63
CA PRO A 299 19.06 -36.57 2.12
C PRO A 299 19.55 -36.73 0.68
N GLU A 300 20.11 -37.91 0.38
CA GLU A 300 20.60 -38.31 -0.95
C GLU A 300 19.51 -38.41 -2.01
N ALA A 301 18.24 -38.53 -1.61
CA ALA A 301 17.11 -38.66 -2.53
C ALA A 301 16.42 -37.31 -2.81
N PHE A 302 16.70 -36.24 -2.05
CA PHE A 302 15.99 -34.96 -2.21
C PHE A 302 16.20 -34.30 -3.57
N ASP A 303 17.43 -34.31 -4.10
CA ASP A 303 17.75 -33.62 -5.35
C ASP A 303 17.29 -34.42 -6.58
N ASP A 304 17.20 -35.75 -6.46
CA ASP A 304 16.81 -36.65 -7.55
C ASP A 304 15.31 -37.02 -7.55
N THR A 305 14.60 -36.80 -6.43
CA THR A 305 13.18 -37.12 -6.31
C THR A 305 12.31 -35.97 -6.79
N ARG A 306 11.79 -36.09 -8.01
CA ARG A 306 10.87 -35.08 -8.59
C ARG A 306 9.51 -35.01 -7.91
N HIS A 307 9.05 -36.12 -7.32
CA HIS A 307 7.73 -36.18 -6.73
C HIS A 307 7.67 -37.26 -5.64
N HIS A 308 7.29 -36.83 -4.44
CA HIS A 308 7.15 -37.67 -3.26
C HIS A 308 5.75 -37.50 -2.69
N ARG A 309 5.06 -38.61 -2.41
CA ARG A 309 3.69 -38.59 -1.87
C ARG A 309 3.69 -39.11 -0.45
N VAL A 310 3.11 -38.33 0.43
CA VAL A 310 2.82 -38.67 1.82
C VAL A 310 1.39 -38.26 2.15
N THR A 311 0.76 -38.98 3.05
CA THR A 311 -0.54 -38.64 3.63
C THR A 311 -0.34 -37.74 4.84
N SER A 312 -1.33 -36.90 5.15
CA SER A 312 -1.28 -36.04 6.34
C SER A 312 -1.09 -36.86 7.64
N GLY A 313 -1.67 -38.07 7.71
CA GLY A 313 -1.53 -38.95 8.86
C GLY A 313 -0.09 -39.44 9.10
N GLU A 314 0.64 -39.77 8.02
CA GLU A 314 2.03 -40.23 8.10
C GLU A 314 3.01 -39.16 8.58
N ILE A 315 2.67 -37.88 8.41
CA ILE A 315 3.56 -36.77 8.75
C ILE A 315 3.04 -35.90 9.91
N ALA A 316 1.80 -36.08 10.37
CA ALA A 316 1.16 -35.21 11.35
C ALA A 316 1.97 -35.07 12.64
N GLU A 317 2.43 -36.17 13.23
CA GLU A 317 3.20 -36.10 14.48
C GLU A 317 4.55 -35.41 14.31
N ARG A 318 5.23 -35.64 13.17
CA ARG A 318 6.49 -34.96 12.85
C ARG A 318 6.29 -33.47 12.63
N ALA A 319 5.26 -33.11 11.86
CA ALA A 319 4.88 -31.73 11.62
C ALA A 319 4.53 -31.03 12.93
N ALA A 320 3.78 -31.68 13.84
CA ALA A 320 3.47 -31.11 15.15
C ALA A 320 4.72 -30.89 16.02
N ARG A 321 5.71 -31.80 15.96
CA ARG A 321 7.01 -31.62 16.65
C ARG A 321 7.83 -30.48 16.06
N GLU A 322 7.85 -30.35 14.73
CA GLU A 322 8.68 -29.37 14.03
C GLU A 322 8.04 -27.98 13.95
N PHE A 323 6.72 -27.87 13.95
CA PHE A 323 6.00 -26.59 13.78
C PHE A 323 5.08 -26.23 14.95
N GLY A 324 5.04 -27.06 16.00
CA GLY A 324 4.35 -26.74 17.25
C GLY A 324 4.85 -25.41 17.80
N SER A 325 4.06 -24.35 17.61
CA SER A 325 4.43 -22.99 17.95
C SER A 325 3.33 -22.30 18.76
N ALA A 326 3.70 -21.21 19.43
CA ALA A 326 2.74 -20.37 20.12
C ALA A 326 1.70 -19.80 19.12
N PRO A 327 0.52 -19.36 19.59
CA PRO A 327 -0.43 -18.66 18.75
C PRO A 327 0.22 -17.49 17.98
N PRO A 328 -0.33 -17.08 16.83
CA PRO A 328 0.25 -16.00 16.02
C PRO A 328 0.52 -14.75 16.84
N ARG A 329 1.77 -14.26 16.78
CA ARG A 329 2.28 -13.14 17.60
C ARG A 329 1.56 -11.80 17.35
N TRP A 330 0.91 -11.63 16.21
CA TRP A 330 0.12 -10.44 15.89
C TRP A 330 -1.14 -10.78 15.11
N SER A 331 -2.13 -9.88 15.15
CA SER A 331 -3.50 -10.13 14.66
C SER A 331 -3.55 -10.53 13.18
N ILE A 332 -2.73 -9.93 12.32
CA ILE A 332 -2.74 -10.22 10.87
C ILE A 332 -2.02 -11.53 10.50
N ALA A 333 -1.12 -12.07 11.35
CA ALA A 333 -0.42 -13.34 11.08
C ALA A 333 -1.33 -14.57 11.09
N ARG A 334 -2.62 -14.41 11.46
CA ARG A 334 -3.63 -15.47 11.39
C ARG A 334 -4.19 -15.68 9.98
N TRP A 335 -3.99 -14.71 9.10
CA TRP A 335 -4.54 -14.72 7.75
C TRP A 335 -3.43 -15.07 6.76
N HIS A 336 -3.56 -16.23 6.12
CA HIS A 336 -2.65 -16.67 5.08
C HIS A 336 -3.37 -16.59 3.74
N SER A 337 -2.87 -15.75 2.83
CA SER A 337 -3.35 -15.66 1.46
C SER A 337 -2.23 -16.11 0.53
N PRO A 338 -2.44 -17.12 -0.33
CA PRO A 338 -1.58 -17.28 -1.49
C PRO A 338 -1.80 -16.06 -2.38
N THR A 339 -0.85 -15.13 -2.38
CA THR A 339 -0.85 -13.98 -3.31
C THR A 339 -0.39 -14.39 -4.68
#